data_AF-A0A818DSF4-F1
#
_entry.id   AF-A0A818DSF4-F1
#
_cell.length_a   1.000
_cell.length_b   1.000
_cell.length_c   1.000
_cell.angle_alpha   90.00
_cell.angle_beta   90.00
_cell.angle_gamma   90.00
#
_symmetry.space_group_name_H-M   'P 1'
#
loop_
_entity.id
_entity.type
_entity.pdbx_description
1 polymer ?
#
loop_
_entity_poly.entity_id
_entity_poly.type
_entity_poly.pdbx_seq_one_letter_code
_entity_poly.pdbx_strand_id
1 'polypeptide(L)'
;MRIQYQKDITFKATFNKLGYVPGEIIQFILEMENPRRVLIKRIDLSMVQTCEIGRAAYSLPISRTILPKIRNLTDQQIRQKFSIKIPLVPISPSYQFRGEIRKIAVINICYMFQFTVKVEERCICYDVHIPIILGTDPNPDLSQQPTSNSISISYSSDHHLVMTLLCKILDKVCFYLLSRFFIIANGMVHRWTKSRNQNPTDSITYATEPTITLQK
;
A
#
# COMPACT_ATOMS: atom_id res chain seq x y z
N MET A 1 -11.40 5.78 13.72
CA MET A 1 -11.54 6.55 12.45
C MET A 1 -12.97 6.41 11.95
N ARG A 2 -13.60 7.47 11.42
CA ARG A 2 -14.93 7.44 10.79
C ARG A 2 -14.77 7.83 9.32
N ILE A 3 -15.22 7.00 8.39
CA ILE A 3 -15.24 7.32 6.96
C ILE A 3 -16.71 7.22 6.50
N GLN A 4 -17.21 8.29 5.88
CA GLN A 4 -18.59 8.38 5.40
C GLN A 4 -18.58 8.32 3.86
N TYR A 5 -19.01 7.20 3.30
CA TYR A 5 -19.26 7.09 1.86
C TYR A 5 -20.73 7.39 1.59
N GLN A 6 -21.00 8.19 0.54
CA GLN A 6 -22.33 8.61 0.05
C GLN A 6 -23.53 7.90 0.72
N LYS A 7 -24.08 8.56 1.75
CA LYS A 7 -25.41 8.39 2.39
C LYS A 7 -25.92 6.97 2.76
N ASP A 8 -25.16 5.89 2.57
CA ASP A 8 -25.77 4.56 2.53
C ASP A 8 -25.33 3.63 3.66
N ILE A 9 -24.04 3.62 4.04
CA ILE A 9 -23.51 2.79 5.15
C ILE A 9 -22.37 3.54 5.85
N THR A 10 -22.42 3.65 7.18
CA THR A 10 -21.31 4.17 7.99
C THR A 10 -20.49 3.00 8.53
N PHE A 11 -19.16 3.09 8.45
CA PHE A 11 -18.25 2.07 8.99
C PHE A 11 -17.32 2.69 10.04
N LYS A 12 -17.21 2.03 11.18
CA LYS A 12 -16.29 2.37 12.26
C LYS A 12 -15.66 1.09 12.80
N ALA A 13 -14.34 1.04 12.79
CA ALA A 13 -13.59 -0.01 13.47
C ALA A 13 -12.73 0.61 14.57
N THR A 14 -12.67 -0.07 15.72
CA THR A 14 -11.74 0.20 16.80
C THR A 14 -10.97 -1.07 17.14
N PHE A 15 -9.75 -0.90 17.63
CA PHE A 15 -8.85 -2.00 17.96
C PHE A 15 -7.99 -1.63 19.17
N ASN A 16 -7.37 -2.62 19.80
CA ASN A 16 -6.81 -2.49 21.15
C ASN A 16 -5.57 -1.60 21.27
N LYS A 17 -4.69 -1.52 20.26
CA LYS A 17 -3.47 -0.71 20.26
C LYS A 17 -3.00 -0.38 18.84
N LEU A 18 -2.05 0.54 18.66
CA LEU A 18 -1.55 0.89 17.31
C LEU A 18 -0.34 0.06 16.86
N GLY A 19 0.46 -0.42 17.81
CA GLY A 19 1.71 -1.14 17.56
C GLY A 19 1.61 -2.62 17.91
N TYR A 20 2.08 -3.48 17.01
CA TYR A 20 2.05 -4.93 17.17
C TYR A 20 3.34 -5.62 16.72
N VAL A 21 3.56 -6.86 17.15
CA VAL A 21 4.62 -7.75 16.63
C VAL A 21 4.01 -9.00 15.98
N PRO A 22 4.74 -9.70 15.08
CA PRO A 22 4.26 -10.95 14.47
C PRO A 22 3.75 -11.95 15.51
N GLY A 23 2.63 -12.62 15.23
CA GLY A 23 2.01 -13.58 16.14
C GLY A 23 1.07 -12.98 17.20
N GLU A 24 1.08 -11.66 17.44
CA GLU A 24 0.13 -11.04 18.37
C GLU A 24 -1.31 -11.10 17.88
N ILE A 25 -2.24 -11.08 18.83
CA ILE A 25 -3.68 -11.04 18.57
C ILE A 25 -4.17 -9.59 18.61
N ILE A 26 -4.89 -9.21 17.56
CA ILE A 26 -5.58 -7.93 17.46
C ILE A 26 -7.05 -8.15 17.74
N GLN A 27 -7.58 -7.40 18.70
CA GLN A 27 -9.01 -7.40 19.02
C GLN A 27 -9.68 -6.25 18.31
N PHE A 28 -10.70 -6.55 17.51
CA PHE A 28 -11.48 -5.57 16.77
C PHE A 28 -12.89 -5.43 17.35
N ILE A 29 -13.39 -4.20 17.35
CA ILE A 29 -14.81 -3.89 17.48
C ILE A 29 -15.21 -3.17 16.19
N LEU A 30 -16.03 -3.85 15.40
CA LEU A 30 -16.65 -3.32 14.21
C LEU A 30 -18.04 -2.79 14.54
N GLU A 31 -18.29 -1.53 14.23
CA GLU A 31 -19.56 -0.82 14.32
C GLU A 31 -19.94 -0.32 12.92
N MET A 32 -21.08 -0.78 12.40
CA MET A 32 -21.60 -0.40 11.10
C MET A 32 -23.04 0.07 11.24
N GLU A 33 -23.38 1.17 10.56
CA GLU A 33 -24.75 1.66 10.43
C GLU A 33 -25.21 1.44 9.00
N ASN A 34 -26.30 0.71 8.83
CA ASN A 34 -26.93 0.35 7.56
C ASN A 34 -28.36 0.93 7.54
N PRO A 35 -28.52 2.26 7.39
CA PRO A 35 -29.82 2.93 7.46
C PRO A 35 -30.85 2.38 6.46
N ARG A 36 -30.39 1.87 5.31
CA ARG A 36 -31.26 1.31 4.26
C ARG A 36 -31.52 -0.19 4.40
N ARG A 37 -30.96 -0.85 5.42
CA ARG A 37 -31.09 -2.30 5.66
C ARG A 37 -30.73 -3.13 4.43
N VAL A 38 -29.77 -2.66 3.62
CA VAL A 38 -29.31 -3.41 2.42
C VAL A 38 -28.63 -4.70 2.84
N LEU A 39 -28.82 -5.79 2.10
CA LEU A 39 -28.19 -7.05 2.48
C LEU A 39 -26.67 -6.98 2.26
N ILE A 40 -25.92 -7.02 3.36
CA ILE A 40 -24.48 -7.19 3.32
C ILE A 40 -24.19 -8.67 3.11
N LYS A 41 -23.52 -9.06 2.02
CA LYS A 41 -23.22 -10.48 1.74
C LYS A 41 -22.00 -10.97 2.50
N ARG A 42 -20.99 -10.12 2.60
CA ARG A 42 -19.66 -10.49 3.10
C ARG A 42 -18.87 -9.27 3.54
N ILE A 43 -18.11 -9.44 4.61
CA ILE A 43 -17.05 -8.50 5.00
C ILE A 43 -15.74 -9.27 5.03
N ASP A 44 -14.80 -8.83 4.20
CA ASP A 44 -13.42 -9.32 4.19
C ASP A 44 -12.53 -8.34 4.96
N LEU A 45 -11.54 -8.88 5.67
CA LEU A 45 -10.47 -8.14 6.29
C LEU A 45 -9.15 -8.62 5.70
N SER A 46 -8.42 -7.75 5.02
CA SER A 46 -7.06 -8.00 4.56
C SER A 46 -6.06 -7.15 5.31
N MET A 47 -4.87 -7.70 5.49
CA MET A 47 -3.70 -6.98 5.94
C MET A 47 -2.81 -6.76 4.72
N VAL A 48 -2.46 -5.51 4.45
CA VAL A 48 -1.67 -5.11 3.28
C VAL A 48 -0.43 -4.37 3.77
N GLN A 49 0.72 -4.74 3.22
CA GLN A 49 1.96 -3.99 3.34
C GLN A 49 2.08 -3.07 2.14
N THR A 50 2.38 -1.80 2.37
CA THR A 50 2.74 -0.85 1.31
C THR A 50 4.20 -0.47 1.49
N CYS A 51 4.98 -0.60 0.43
CA CYS A 51 6.39 -0.23 0.40
C CYS A 51 6.59 0.86 -0.63
N GLU A 52 7.24 1.94 -0.23
CA GLU A 52 7.65 3.05 -1.09
C GLU A 52 9.17 3.16 -1.03
N ILE A 53 9.83 3.15 -2.19
CA ILE A 53 11.28 3.31 -2.34
C ILE A 53 11.52 4.34 -3.45
N GLY A 54 11.90 5.56 -3.06
CA GLY A 54 12.04 6.69 -3.97
C GLY A 54 10.69 7.06 -4.60
N ARG A 55 10.51 6.76 -5.90
CA ARG A 55 9.24 6.98 -6.62
C ARG A 55 8.45 5.69 -6.86
N ALA A 56 9.03 4.54 -6.56
CA ALA A 56 8.38 3.25 -6.75
C ALA A 56 7.53 2.95 -5.52
N ALA A 57 6.26 2.63 -5.73
CA ALA A 57 5.35 2.17 -4.68
C ALA A 57 4.72 0.85 -5.10
N TYR A 58 4.63 -0.10 -4.16
CA TYR A 58 3.94 -1.37 -4.38
C TYR A 58 3.23 -1.82 -3.10
N SER A 59 2.20 -2.63 -3.28
CA SER A 59 1.39 -3.19 -2.19
C SER A 59 1.40 -4.71 -2.25
N LEU A 60 1.63 -5.34 -1.11
CA LEU A 60 1.69 -6.79 -0.94
C LEU A 60 0.61 -7.24 0.06
N PRO A 61 -0.32 -8.13 -0.32
CA PRO A 61 -1.24 -8.73 0.63
C PRO A 61 -0.49 -9.69 1.56
N ILE A 62 -0.53 -9.44 2.87
CA ILE A 62 0.12 -10.25 3.89
C ILE A 62 -0.81 -11.35 4.38
N SER A 63 -2.07 -10.99 4.61
CA SER A 63 -3.09 -11.96 5.01
C SER A 63 -4.47 -11.52 4.58
N ARG A 64 -5.38 -12.49 4.49
CA ARG A 64 -6.80 -12.26 4.23
C ARG A 64 -7.60 -13.18 5.12
N THR A 65 -8.53 -12.58 5.86
CA THR A 65 -9.47 -13.29 6.72
C THR A 65 -10.89 -12.91 6.33
N ILE A 66 -11.75 -13.90 6.18
CA ILE A 66 -13.19 -13.67 6.03
C ILE A 66 -13.75 -13.49 7.44
N LEU A 67 -14.39 -12.36 7.72
CA LEU A 67 -14.97 -12.15 9.04
C LEU A 67 -16.07 -13.20 9.29
N PRO A 68 -16.21 -13.68 10.55
CA PRO A 68 -17.22 -14.66 10.89
C PRO A 68 -18.61 -14.14 10.48
N LYS A 69 -19.47 -15.05 10.02
CA LYS A 69 -20.83 -14.74 9.54
C LYS A 69 -21.51 -13.79 10.53
N ILE A 70 -21.66 -12.53 10.12
CA ILE A 70 -22.42 -11.54 10.88
C ILE A 70 -23.85 -12.07 10.93
N ARG A 71 -24.37 -12.22 12.14
CA ARG A 71 -25.78 -12.54 12.33
C ARG A 71 -26.57 -11.27 11.99
N ASN A 72 -27.63 -11.42 11.22
CA ASN A 72 -28.52 -10.34 10.79
C ASN A 72 -27.85 -9.23 9.97
N LEU A 73 -27.44 -9.57 8.75
CA LEU A 73 -26.81 -8.66 7.77
C LEU A 73 -27.74 -7.57 7.21
N THR A 74 -29.00 -7.54 7.69
CA THR A 74 -30.03 -6.54 7.40
C THR A 74 -30.24 -5.57 8.57
N ASP A 75 -29.60 -5.80 9.72
CA ASP A 75 -29.77 -4.95 10.89
C ASP A 75 -29.30 -3.53 10.58
N GLN A 76 -30.09 -2.56 11.04
CA GLN A 76 -29.77 -1.14 10.87
C GLN A 76 -28.46 -0.77 11.57
N GLN A 77 -28.10 -1.48 12.64
CA GLN A 77 -26.85 -1.29 13.35
C GLN A 77 -26.23 -2.66 13.61
N ILE A 78 -25.01 -2.85 13.10
CA ILE A 78 -24.25 -4.07 13.27
C ILE A 78 -23.07 -3.75 14.18
N ARG A 79 -22.95 -4.49 15.29
CA ARG A 79 -21.82 -4.39 16.20
C ARG A 79 -21.22 -5.77 16.42
N GLN A 80 -19.99 -5.97 15.97
CA GLN A 80 -19.31 -7.26 16.04
C GLN A 80 -17.95 -7.13 16.70
N LYS A 81 -17.64 -8.07 17.58
CA LYS A 81 -16.30 -8.25 18.14
C LYS A 81 -15.67 -9.48 17.52
N PHE A 82 -14.42 -9.36 17.11
CA PHE A 82 -13.65 -10.50 16.61
C PHE A 82 -12.17 -10.28 16.88
N SER A 83 -11.36 -11.31 16.64
CA SER A 83 -9.93 -11.24 16.81
C SER A 83 -9.23 -11.86 15.61
N ILE A 84 -8.10 -11.27 15.23
CA ILE A 84 -7.22 -11.83 14.20
C ILE A 84 -5.82 -11.96 14.79
N LYS A 85 -5.10 -13.00 14.37
CA LYS A 85 -3.70 -13.18 14.73
C LYS A 85 -2.83 -12.64 13.60
N ILE A 86 -1.83 -11.82 13.93
CA ILE A 86 -0.84 -11.39 12.94
C ILE A 86 -0.04 -12.63 12.51
N PRO A 87 0.14 -12.86 11.21
CA PRO A 87 0.92 -13.99 10.73
C PRO A 87 2.32 -14.04 11.36
N LEU A 88 2.76 -15.23 11.73
CA LEU A 88 4.13 -15.50 12.23
C LEU A 88 5.16 -15.60 11.09
N VAL A 89 4.82 -15.13 9.89
CA VAL A 89 5.73 -15.12 8.75
C VAL A 89 6.74 -13.99 8.91
N PRO A 90 7.98 -14.14 8.39
CA PRO A 90 8.95 -13.06 8.38
C PRO A 90 8.38 -11.84 7.63
N ILE A 91 8.05 -10.79 8.38
CA ILE A 91 7.55 -9.51 7.86
C ILE A 91 8.47 -8.40 8.33
N SER A 92 8.78 -7.46 7.44
CA SER A 92 9.62 -6.31 7.78
C SER A 92 8.91 -5.43 8.82
N PRO A 93 9.62 -4.81 9.76
CA PRO A 93 8.99 -3.82 10.63
C PRO A 93 8.51 -2.62 9.81
N SER A 94 7.55 -1.88 10.38
CA SER A 94 7.24 -0.53 9.93
C SER A 94 8.50 0.33 10.01
N TYR A 95 8.79 1.02 8.92
CA TYR A 95 10.02 1.78 8.79
C TYR A 95 9.79 3.02 7.95
N GLN A 96 10.26 4.17 8.43
CA GLN A 96 10.23 5.41 7.69
C GLN A 96 11.61 6.04 7.71
N PHE A 97 12.17 6.23 6.52
CA PHE A 97 13.44 6.90 6.32
C PHE A 97 13.30 7.98 5.26
N ARG A 98 13.85 9.15 5.57
CA ARG A 98 13.98 10.26 4.65
C ARG A 98 15.38 10.84 4.83
N GLY A 99 16.25 10.61 3.86
CA GLY A 99 17.63 11.08 3.90
C GLY A 99 18.09 11.62 2.56
N GLU A 100 19.11 12.46 2.61
CA GLU A 100 19.76 13.02 1.43
C GLU A 100 21.12 12.36 1.24
N ILE A 101 21.17 11.23 0.53
CA ILE A 101 22.43 10.62 0.11
C ILE A 101 22.57 10.86 -1.39
N ARG A 102 23.12 12.03 -1.76
CA ARG A 102 23.29 12.53 -3.15
C ARG A 102 21.98 12.78 -3.93
N LYS A 103 20.88 12.11 -3.58
CA LYS A 103 19.49 12.35 -3.98
C LYS A 103 18.60 12.05 -2.77
N ILE A 104 17.38 12.59 -2.74
CA ILE A 104 16.40 12.27 -1.69
C ILE A 104 16.06 10.78 -1.81
N ALA A 105 16.46 10.01 -0.80
CA ALA A 105 16.06 8.62 -0.61
C ALA A 105 14.91 8.59 0.40
N VAL A 106 13.74 8.17 -0.06
CA VAL A 106 12.57 7.90 0.77
C VAL A 106 12.38 6.39 0.80
N ILE A 107 12.36 5.80 2.00
CA ILE A 107 11.94 4.42 2.22
C ILE A 107 10.80 4.46 3.23
N ASN A 108 9.65 3.91 2.85
CA ASN A 108 8.49 3.86 3.72
C ASN A 108 7.86 2.47 3.65
N ILE A 109 7.80 1.78 4.79
CA ILE A 109 7.15 0.48 4.95
C ILE A 109 5.99 0.68 5.93
N CYS A 110 4.77 0.63 5.40
CA CYS A 110 3.54 0.82 6.15
C CYS A 110 2.70 -0.45 6.12
N TYR A 111 1.92 -0.64 7.16
CA TYR A 111 0.90 -1.70 7.20
C TYR A 111 -0.47 -1.10 7.40
N MET A 112 -1.45 -1.68 6.73
CA MET A 112 -2.83 -1.27 6.85
C MET A 112 -3.76 -2.48 6.91
N PHE A 113 -4.79 -2.36 7.72
CA PHE A 113 -5.98 -3.19 7.59
C PHE A 113 -6.91 -2.58 6.55
N GLN A 114 -7.35 -3.41 5.62
CA GLN A 114 -8.35 -3.07 4.61
C GLN A 114 -9.59 -3.91 4.87
N PHE A 115 -10.69 -3.24 5.19
CA PHE A 115 -12.00 -3.88 5.19
C PHE A 115 -12.61 -3.73 3.81
N THR A 116 -13.11 -4.84 3.27
CA THR A 116 -13.85 -4.87 2.01
C THR A 116 -15.25 -5.41 2.28
N VAL A 117 -16.25 -4.54 2.20
CA VAL A 117 -17.66 -4.89 2.42
C VAL A 117 -18.32 -5.12 1.05
N LYS A 118 -19.00 -6.27 0.87
CA LYS A 118 -19.76 -6.59 -0.35
C LYS A 118 -21.26 -6.58 -0.05
N VAL A 119 -22.02 -5.82 -0.84
CA VAL A 119 -23.48 -5.65 -0.72
C VAL A 119 -24.18 -6.26 -1.94
N GLU A 120 -25.37 -6.85 -1.74
CA GLU A 120 -26.07 -7.74 -2.67
C GLU A 120 -26.28 -7.21 -4.08
N GLU A 121 -26.45 -5.90 -4.27
CA GLU A 121 -26.97 -5.35 -5.53
C GLU A 121 -26.02 -4.43 -6.29
N ARG A 122 -24.90 -4.01 -5.69
CA ARG A 122 -24.11 -2.91 -6.29
C ARG A 122 -22.62 -3.17 -6.46
N CYS A 123 -22.11 -4.33 -6.04
CA CYS A 123 -20.66 -4.60 -6.04
C CYS A 123 -19.84 -3.44 -5.45
N ILE A 124 -20.43 -2.64 -4.55
CA ILE A 124 -19.74 -1.51 -3.94
C ILE A 124 -18.72 -2.11 -2.98
N CYS A 125 -17.46 -1.84 -3.26
CA CYS A 125 -16.35 -2.13 -2.37
C CYS A 125 -16.12 -0.88 -1.53
N TYR A 126 -16.44 -0.95 -0.26
CA TYR A 126 -15.96 0.05 0.70
C TYR A 126 -14.59 -0.39 1.17
N ASP A 127 -13.58 0.44 0.95
CA ASP A 127 -12.21 0.19 1.39
C ASP A 127 -11.87 1.12 2.55
N VAL A 128 -11.84 0.56 3.75
CA VAL A 128 -11.45 1.29 4.97
C VAL A 128 -10.03 0.90 5.32
N HIS A 129 -9.11 1.87 5.20
CA HIS A 129 -7.70 1.69 5.51
C HIS A 129 -7.40 2.17 6.93
N ILE A 130 -6.84 1.28 7.74
CA ILE A 130 -6.47 1.57 9.12
C ILE A 130 -4.97 1.30 9.26
N PRO A 131 -4.15 2.34 9.47
CA PRO A 131 -2.71 2.16 9.62
C PRO A 131 -2.40 1.46 10.95
N ILE A 132 -1.42 0.57 10.92
CA ILE A 132 -0.82 -0.05 12.10
C ILE A 132 0.69 0.04 12.02
N ILE A 133 1.33 -0.01 13.18
CA ILE A 133 2.78 -0.10 13.31
C ILE A 133 3.13 -1.55 13.60
N LEU A 134 4.01 -2.14 12.80
CA LEU A 134 4.60 -3.43 13.09
C LEU A 134 6.03 -3.26 13.60
N GLY A 135 6.30 -3.76 14.79
CA GLY A 135 7.65 -3.92 15.30
C GLY A 135 8.23 -5.28 14.89
N THR A 136 9.53 -5.42 15.07
CA THR A 136 10.18 -6.72 15.18
C THR A 136 10.19 -7.12 16.64
N ASP A 137 9.94 -8.41 16.91
CA ASP A 137 10.26 -8.94 18.23
C ASP A 137 11.79 -8.87 18.39
N PRO A 138 12.33 -8.19 19.42
CA PRO A 138 13.77 -8.15 19.65
C PRO A 138 14.35 -9.55 19.92
N ASN A 139 13.52 -10.57 20.16
CA ASN A 139 14.01 -11.90 20.49
C ASN A 139 13.03 -13.07 20.25
N PRO A 140 13.05 -13.70 19.07
CA PRO A 140 12.44 -15.03 18.95
C PRO A 140 13.27 -16.11 19.68
N ASP A 141 14.60 -15.96 19.79
CA ASP A 141 15.52 -17.04 20.18
C ASP A 141 16.30 -16.86 21.50
N LEU A 142 16.40 -15.69 22.15
CA LEU A 142 17.08 -15.62 23.47
C LEU A 142 16.22 -16.14 24.66
N SER A 143 15.09 -16.81 24.40
CA SER A 143 14.46 -17.71 25.38
C SER A 143 14.79 -19.19 25.15
N GLN A 144 15.55 -19.52 24.11
CA GLN A 144 16.20 -20.81 23.91
C GLN A 144 17.70 -20.60 23.72
N GLN A 145 18.40 -20.42 24.84
CA GLN A 145 19.85 -20.48 24.88
C GLN A 145 20.30 -21.80 24.23
N PRO A 146 21.04 -21.78 23.11
CA PRO A 146 21.53 -23.01 22.52
C PRO A 146 22.57 -23.58 23.49
N THR A 147 22.25 -24.69 24.15
CA THR A 147 23.25 -25.52 24.80
C THR A 147 24.25 -25.93 23.74
N SER A 148 25.48 -25.48 23.94
CA SER A 148 26.63 -25.64 23.06
C SER A 148 26.82 -27.10 22.65
N ASN A 149 26.40 -27.43 21.42
CA ASN A 149 26.94 -28.55 20.67
C ASN A 149 27.62 -27.95 19.43
N SER A 150 28.94 -28.07 19.36
CA SER A 150 29.74 -27.65 18.22
C SER A 150 29.28 -28.38 16.96
N ILE A 151 28.71 -27.65 16.00
CA ILE A 151 28.42 -28.14 14.66
C ILE A 151 29.51 -27.60 13.73
N SER A 152 30.29 -28.50 13.14
CA SER A 152 31.17 -28.21 12.01
C SER A 152 30.35 -28.17 10.73
N ILE A 153 30.37 -27.03 10.02
CA ILE A 153 29.66 -26.84 8.76
C ILE A 153 30.69 -26.86 7.62
N SER A 154 30.60 -27.87 6.75
CA SER A 154 31.29 -27.91 5.46
C SER A 154 30.38 -27.34 4.37
N TYR A 155 30.87 -26.35 3.61
CA TYR A 155 30.11 -25.69 2.54
C TYR A 155 30.10 -26.53 1.26
N SER A 156 28.89 -26.80 0.73
CA SER A 156 28.67 -27.35 -0.61
C SER A 156 28.34 -26.23 -1.61
N SER A 157 29.00 -26.26 -2.77
CA SER A 157 29.14 -25.16 -3.74
C SER A 157 27.91 -24.82 -4.59
N ASP A 158 26.71 -25.28 -4.25
CA ASP A 158 25.53 -25.11 -5.12
C ASP A 158 24.74 -23.79 -4.90
N HIS A 159 25.05 -23.00 -3.87
CA HIS A 159 24.40 -21.70 -3.66
C HIS A 159 24.94 -20.56 -4.54
N HIS A 160 26.10 -20.73 -5.17
CA HIS A 160 26.68 -19.71 -6.05
C HIS A 160 25.89 -19.58 -7.37
N LEU A 161 25.25 -20.65 -7.82
CA LEU A 161 24.51 -20.68 -9.10
C LEU A 161 23.20 -19.90 -9.02
N VAL A 162 22.47 -19.98 -7.90
CA VAL A 162 21.18 -19.28 -7.73
C VAL A 162 21.37 -17.78 -7.60
N MET A 163 22.38 -17.33 -6.85
CA MET A 163 22.69 -15.89 -6.75
C MET A 163 23.24 -15.32 -8.06
N THR A 164 24.08 -16.07 -8.78
CA THR A 164 24.58 -15.63 -10.10
C THR A 164 23.44 -15.55 -11.13
N LEU A 165 22.45 -16.44 -11.05
CA LEU A 165 21.29 -16.41 -11.94
C LEU A 165 20.35 -15.22 -11.64
N LEU A 166 20.12 -14.92 -10.35
CA LEU A 166 19.32 -13.76 -9.93
C LEU A 166 19.98 -12.44 -10.35
N CYS A 167 21.31 -12.31 -10.19
CA CYS A 167 22.04 -11.13 -10.67
C CYS A 167 21.96 -10.98 -12.20
N LYS A 168 22.12 -12.07 -12.97
CA LYS A 168 22.00 -12.03 -14.44
C LYS A 168 20.60 -11.66 -14.94
N ILE A 169 19.55 -12.08 -14.22
CA ILE A 169 18.17 -11.71 -14.55
C ILE A 169 17.92 -10.23 -14.26
N LEU A 170 18.40 -9.73 -13.11
CA LEU A 170 18.27 -8.32 -12.74
C LEU A 170 19.02 -7.39 -13.71
N ASP A 171 20.23 -7.78 -14.15
CA ASP A 171 21.00 -7.00 -15.13
C ASP A 171 20.31 -6.93 -16.50
N LYS A 172 19.71 -8.03 -16.97
CA LYS A 172 18.95 -8.03 -18.24
C LYS A 172 17.68 -7.18 -18.17
N VAL A 173 16.97 -7.22 -17.04
CA VAL A 173 15.75 -6.41 -16.83
C VAL A 173 16.11 -4.92 -16.73
N CYS A 174 17.17 -4.57 -16.01
CA CYS A 174 17.68 -3.20 -15.95
C CYS A 174 18.11 -2.68 -17.32
N PHE A 175 18.84 -3.48 -18.10
CA PHE A 175 19.27 -3.09 -19.45
C PHE A 175 18.08 -2.90 -20.42
N TYR A 176 17.07 -3.77 -20.34
CA TYR A 176 15.87 -3.65 -21.16
C TYR A 176 15.04 -2.39 -20.82
N LEU A 177 14.92 -2.06 -19.54
CA LEU A 177 14.22 -0.84 -19.11
C LEU A 177 14.99 0.42 -19.50
N LEU A 178 16.32 0.43 -19.33
CA LEU A 178 17.16 1.58 -19.70
C LEU A 178 17.18 1.83 -21.21
N SER A 179 17.24 0.78 -22.04
CA SER A 179 17.20 0.91 -23.50
C SER A 179 15.86 1.47 -24.02
N ARG A 180 14.72 1.06 -23.43
CA ARG A 180 13.39 1.63 -23.75
C ARG A 180 13.30 3.11 -23.38
N PHE A 181 13.85 3.52 -22.24
CA PHE A 181 13.91 4.93 -21.85
C PHE A 181 14.78 5.76 -22.82
N PHE A 182 15.90 5.21 -23.28
CA PHE A 182 16.79 5.90 -24.22
C PHE A 182 16.14 6.11 -25.60
N ILE A 183 15.33 5.15 -26.08
CA ILE A 183 14.59 5.30 -27.35
C ILE A 183 13.50 6.39 -27.23
N ILE A 184 12.77 6.43 -26.11
CA ILE A 184 11.73 7.44 -25.87
C ILE A 184 12.35 8.83 -25.74
N ALA A 185 13.45 8.97 -24.99
CA ALA A 185 14.15 10.24 -24.80
C ALA A 185 14.67 10.80 -26.13
N ASN A 186 15.30 9.97 -26.97
CA ASN A 186 15.78 10.42 -28.29
C ASN A 186 14.64 10.74 -29.25
N GLY A 187 13.51 10.01 -29.17
CA GLY A 187 12.31 10.33 -29.94
C GLY A 187 11.71 11.71 -29.58
N MET A 188 11.76 12.10 -28.29
CA MET A 188 11.30 13.41 -27.85
C MET A 188 12.24 14.53 -28.27
N VAL A 189 13.57 14.33 -28.17
CA VAL A 189 14.58 15.32 -28.62
C VAL A 189 14.44 15.60 -30.12
N HIS A 190 14.20 14.57 -30.94
CA HIS A 190 14.04 14.73 -32.39
C HIS A 190 12.73 15.45 -32.79
N ARG A 191 11.69 15.33 -31.95
CA ARG A 191 10.41 16.02 -32.15
C ARG A 191 10.49 17.48 -31.71
N TRP A 192 11.30 17.78 -30.69
CA TRP A 192 11.52 19.13 -30.19
C TRP A 192 12.37 19.99 -31.14
N THR A 193 13.40 19.43 -31.77
CA THR A 193 14.24 20.15 -32.74
C THR A 193 13.50 20.48 -34.04
N LYS A 194 12.53 19.67 -34.47
CA LYS A 194 11.68 19.98 -35.63
C LYS A 194 10.69 21.14 -35.38
N SER A 195 10.29 21.38 -34.13
CA SER A 195 9.32 22.42 -33.79
C SER A 195 9.91 23.83 -33.75
N ARG A 196 11.23 23.99 -33.79
CA ARG A 196 11.91 25.30 -33.65
C ARG A 196 12.22 26.01 -34.98
N ASN A 197 11.98 25.36 -36.12
CA ASN A 197 12.26 25.91 -37.45
C ASN A 197 11.02 26.46 -38.18
N GLN A 198 9.89 26.62 -37.49
CA GLN A 198 8.73 27.33 -38.03
C GLN A 198 8.43 28.52 -37.12
N ASN A 199 9.08 29.65 -37.42
CA ASN A 199 8.65 30.98 -36.95
C ASN A 199 7.64 31.52 -37.96
N PRO A 200 6.35 31.66 -37.62
CA PRO A 200 5.50 32.64 -38.28
C PRO A 200 5.76 34.02 -37.66
N THR A 201 6.09 34.97 -38.52
CA THR A 201 6.18 36.39 -38.19
C THR A 201 4.77 36.95 -38.11
N ASP A 202 4.15 36.89 -36.93
CA ASP A 202 2.84 37.51 -36.71
C ASP A 202 2.98 38.80 -35.89
N SER A 203 2.52 39.87 -36.51
CA SER A 203 2.45 41.25 -36.03
C SER A 203 1.51 41.39 -34.81
N ILE A 204 2.02 42.02 -33.76
CA ILE A 204 1.28 42.36 -32.54
C ILE A 204 0.35 43.54 -32.83
N THR A 205 -0.96 43.33 -32.70
CA THR A 205 -1.98 44.39 -32.64
C THR A 205 -2.44 44.53 -31.20
N TYR A 206 -2.28 45.71 -30.61
CA TYR A 206 -2.75 46.01 -29.26
C TYR A 206 -4.26 46.23 -29.27
N ALA A 207 -4.99 45.44 -28.46
CA ALA A 207 -6.41 45.61 -28.21
C ALA A 207 -6.65 46.15 -26.79
N THR A 208 -7.52 47.15 -26.74
CA THR A 208 -7.89 48.04 -25.64
C THR A 208 -8.60 47.31 -24.49
N GLU A 209 -8.35 47.77 -23.25
CA GLU A 209 -8.99 47.30 -22.01
C GLU A 209 -10.51 47.52 -21.98
N PRO A 210 -11.30 46.59 -21.40
CA PRO A 210 -12.67 46.87 -21.01
C PRO A 210 -12.78 47.26 -19.52
N THR A 211 -13.35 48.46 -19.31
CA THR A 211 -13.84 48.98 -18.03
C THR A 211 -15.02 48.16 -17.51
N ILE A 212 -14.96 47.70 -16.26
CA ILE A 212 -16.08 47.07 -15.54
C ILE A 212 -16.66 48.07 -14.54
N THR A 213 -17.94 48.42 -14.71
CA THR A 213 -18.75 49.17 -13.75
C THR A 213 -19.49 48.22 -12.82
N LEU A 214 -19.30 48.41 -11.51
CA LEU A 214 -20.10 47.80 -10.44
C LEU A 214 -21.34 48.67 -10.17
N GLN A 215 -22.53 48.07 -10.24
CA GLN A 215 -23.75 48.64 -9.67
C GLN A 215 -24.13 47.90 -8.38
N LYS A 216 -24.60 48.70 -7.42
CA LYS A 216 -25.01 48.36 -6.05
C LYS A 216 -26.33 47.60 -6.02
#